data_AF-A0A1N6ECI9-F1
#
_entry.id   AF-A0A1N6ECI9-F1
#
_cell.length_a   1.000
_cell.length_b   1.000
_cell.length_c   1.000
_cell.angle_alpha   90.00
_cell.angle_beta   90.00
_cell.angle_gamma   90.00
#
_symmetry.space_group_name_H-M   'P 1'
#
loop_
_entity.id
_entity.type
_entity.pdbx_description
1 polymer ?
#
loop_
_entity_poly.entity_id
_entity_poly.type
_entity_poly.pdbx_seq_one_letter_code
_entity_poly.pdbx_strand_id
1 'polypeptide(L)'
;MCMVRESQMGTNARDDFSQPVKQMLAERVNFHCSVCDAPTLGPKTGTTDKRFSVGKAAHIKAAAKNGPRYDKNQTPAERKAIENGVWACATCADIIDRDTDAYSVADLLRIKADAEWVANIRAGKPPGSELSALTNPTAIMRAVDVFCSRESARQERIDPRFKVGVRMGESGPIYEVKAKETVDAQLIVTAEDKERKVQALREFFNYGGHLVLDGADLRMEGSPLFETDEAAATRWQLSSTPRPVTMTIVLAEEAGSPLYIEFIGNGTQGNKGARLQGAAFGGMLTAILTADYSGALTDFTFNIDTRQWASKPVRRLPHFSRLQQIVQLLAAPTQVRILCMHEGLESEFGTGLFDGSETFWPLRALFDEIATIRRLDDFFDLNLALPADISDVLLLQCDMAWLLDLINLETSTETEVNFLVASSNQAVPLKAILANQAPQAMTLKHRIDLEIYGRSYGPFGLEVSCPAVGIHVVGPANIEQGVSVELAMRAVEGNHWTPRLVDKHPEPTTVKQAPAATGSVA
;
A
#
# COMPACT_ATOMS: atom_id res chain seq x y z
N MET A 1 -79.57 56.01 -13.20
CA MET A 1 -78.90 56.32 -14.48
C MET A 1 -77.42 56.00 -14.29
N CYS A 2 -76.84 55.23 -15.21
CA CYS A 2 -75.52 54.62 -15.15
C CYS A 2 -74.36 55.58 -14.83
N MET A 3 -73.35 55.10 -14.09
CA MET A 3 -71.96 55.21 -14.52
C MET A 3 -71.18 53.95 -14.12
N VAL A 4 -70.77 53.23 -15.16
CA VAL A 4 -69.82 52.14 -15.15
C VAL A 4 -68.44 52.71 -14.80
N ARG A 5 -67.70 52.07 -13.89
CA ARG A 5 -66.24 52.21 -13.82
C ARG A 5 -65.63 50.86 -14.17
N GLU A 6 -65.12 50.78 -15.39
CA GLU A 6 -64.27 49.70 -15.88
C GLU A 6 -63.02 49.60 -15.00
N SER A 7 -62.79 48.45 -14.39
CA SER A 7 -61.52 48.10 -13.78
C SER A 7 -60.58 47.57 -14.86
N GLN A 8 -59.54 48.35 -15.17
CA GLN A 8 -58.46 47.95 -16.06
C GLN A 8 -57.76 46.69 -15.54
N MET A 9 -57.81 45.61 -16.31
CA MET A 9 -56.94 44.44 -16.21
C MET A 9 -55.51 44.83 -16.63
N GLY A 10 -54.57 44.82 -15.68
CA GLY A 10 -53.14 44.77 -15.98
C GLY A 10 -52.71 43.34 -16.30
N THR A 11 -52.39 43.06 -17.57
CA THR A 11 -51.88 41.77 -18.04
C THR A 11 -50.43 41.56 -17.60
N ASN A 12 -50.19 40.64 -16.67
CA ASN A 12 -48.85 40.22 -16.27
C ASN A 12 -48.22 39.34 -17.36
N ALA A 13 -47.05 39.73 -17.87
CA ALA A 13 -46.31 39.10 -18.97
C ALA A 13 -45.57 37.79 -18.58
N ARG A 14 -46.26 36.89 -17.86
CA ARG A 14 -45.75 35.55 -17.53
C ARG A 14 -46.45 34.49 -18.37
N ASP A 15 -45.68 33.65 -19.04
CA ASP A 15 -46.20 32.55 -19.84
C ASP A 15 -46.63 31.35 -18.97
N ASP A 16 -47.59 31.56 -18.06
CA ASP A 16 -48.06 30.54 -17.13
C ASP A 16 -48.89 29.42 -17.79
N PHE A 17 -48.82 28.21 -17.24
CA PHE A 17 -49.65 27.08 -17.63
C PHE A 17 -51.15 27.37 -17.48
N SER A 18 -51.94 26.92 -18.46
CA SER A 18 -53.40 26.92 -18.38
C SER A 18 -53.90 25.93 -17.31
N GLN A 19 -55.13 26.10 -16.82
CA GLN A 19 -55.72 25.16 -15.85
C GLN A 19 -55.76 23.71 -16.38
N PRO A 20 -56.13 23.43 -17.64
CA PRO A 20 -56.06 22.08 -18.20
C PRO A 20 -54.65 21.48 -18.17
N VAL A 21 -53.61 22.27 -18.48
CA VAL A 21 -52.22 21.78 -18.44
C VAL A 21 -51.81 21.45 -17.00
N LYS A 22 -52.14 22.31 -16.02
CA LYS A 22 -51.87 22.05 -14.59
C LYS A 22 -52.56 20.77 -14.11
N GLN A 23 -53.83 20.58 -14.48
CA GLN A 23 -54.61 19.39 -14.14
C GLN A 23 -53.98 18.13 -14.76
N MET A 24 -53.60 18.18 -16.04
CA MET A 24 -52.97 17.06 -16.74
C MET A 24 -51.60 16.70 -16.14
N LEU A 25 -50.78 17.69 -15.78
CA LEU A 25 -49.51 17.47 -15.10
C LEU A 25 -49.69 16.71 -13.78
N ALA A 26 -50.70 17.08 -12.99
CA ALA A 26 -51.02 16.41 -11.73
C ALA A 26 -51.51 14.97 -11.96
N GLU A 27 -52.41 14.76 -12.92
CA GLU A 27 -52.99 13.45 -13.24
C GLU A 27 -51.95 12.45 -13.74
N ARG A 28 -51.00 12.89 -14.57
CA ARG A 28 -49.91 12.04 -15.11
C ARG A 28 -48.99 11.43 -14.05
N VAL A 29 -48.93 12.05 -12.87
CA VAL A 29 -48.15 11.55 -11.72
C VAL A 29 -49.07 11.11 -10.57
N ASN A 30 -50.36 10.84 -10.86
CA ASN A 30 -51.37 10.44 -9.89
C ASN A 30 -51.44 11.36 -8.65
N PHE A 31 -51.31 12.67 -8.87
CA PHE A 31 -51.25 13.70 -7.82
C PHE A 31 -50.11 13.50 -6.80
N HIS A 32 -49.03 12.82 -7.15
CA HIS A 32 -47.83 12.72 -6.33
C HIS A 32 -46.80 13.78 -6.75
N CYS A 33 -46.06 14.32 -5.79
CA CYS A 33 -44.95 15.22 -6.08
C CYS A 33 -43.87 14.49 -6.89
N SER A 34 -43.46 15.03 -8.04
CA SER A 34 -42.47 14.36 -8.89
C SER A 34 -41.09 14.21 -8.21
N VAL A 35 -40.78 15.10 -7.26
CA VAL A 35 -39.49 15.11 -6.55
C VAL A 35 -39.51 14.18 -5.33
N CYS A 36 -40.50 14.33 -4.44
CA CYS A 36 -40.51 13.65 -3.15
C CYS A 36 -41.59 12.59 -2.99
N ASP A 37 -42.36 12.33 -4.04
CA ASP A 37 -43.43 11.32 -4.10
C ASP A 37 -44.57 11.53 -3.10
N ALA A 38 -44.63 12.67 -2.41
CA ALA A 38 -45.71 12.96 -1.47
C ALA A 38 -47.05 13.16 -2.21
N PRO A 39 -48.15 12.55 -1.75
CA PRO A 39 -49.48 12.89 -2.23
C PRO A 39 -49.78 14.37 -2.06
N THR A 40 -50.35 15.00 -3.09
CA THR A 40 -50.61 16.45 -3.12
C THR A 40 -52.08 16.82 -3.11
N LEU A 41 -52.99 15.83 -3.10
CA LEU A 41 -54.43 16.02 -3.14
C LEU A 41 -55.09 15.32 -1.95
N GLY A 42 -56.08 15.97 -1.33
CA GLY A 42 -56.88 15.38 -0.27
C GLY A 42 -58.31 15.91 -0.23
N PRO A 43 -59.24 15.22 0.47
CA PRO A 43 -60.59 15.70 0.67
C PRO A 43 -60.61 16.90 1.61
N LYS A 44 -61.45 17.92 1.33
CA LYS A 44 -61.60 19.05 2.25
C LYS A 44 -62.56 18.69 3.37
N THR A 45 -62.09 18.70 4.61
CA THR A 45 -62.88 18.40 5.80
C THR A 45 -64.16 19.23 5.86
N GLY A 46 -65.29 18.58 6.17
CA GLY A 46 -66.59 19.24 6.30
C GLY A 46 -67.30 19.54 4.98
N THR A 47 -66.81 19.01 3.85
CA THR A 47 -67.47 19.12 2.54
C THR A 47 -67.51 17.78 1.83
N THR A 48 -68.53 17.54 1.00
CA THR A 48 -68.70 16.29 0.25
C THR A 48 -68.21 16.40 -1.19
N ASP A 49 -68.09 17.62 -1.72
CA ASP A 49 -67.84 17.93 -3.13
C ASP A 49 -66.53 18.70 -3.37
N LYS A 50 -65.75 18.99 -2.31
CA LYS A 50 -64.51 19.78 -2.42
C LYS A 50 -63.27 19.00 -2.03
N ARG A 51 -62.19 19.31 -2.76
CA ARG A 51 -60.83 18.83 -2.52
C ARG A 51 -59.91 20.00 -2.16
N PHE A 52 -58.80 19.71 -1.50
CA PHE A 52 -57.68 20.64 -1.39
C PHE A 52 -56.46 20.06 -2.12
N SER A 53 -55.64 20.93 -2.71
CA SER A 53 -54.37 20.57 -3.33
C SER A 53 -53.26 21.37 -2.69
N VAL A 54 -52.17 20.71 -2.31
CA VAL A 54 -50.89 21.34 -1.93
C VAL A 54 -49.87 21.28 -3.07
N GLY A 55 -50.28 20.79 -4.25
CA GLY A 55 -49.44 20.70 -5.44
C GLY A 55 -49.52 21.94 -6.34
N LYS A 56 -48.41 22.22 -7.01
CA LYS A 56 -48.23 23.30 -7.99
C LYS A 56 -47.52 22.75 -9.24
N ALA A 57 -47.80 23.34 -10.39
CA ALA A 57 -47.02 23.10 -11.60
C ALA A 57 -45.83 24.07 -11.63
N ALA A 58 -44.61 23.52 -11.65
CA ALA A 58 -43.37 24.28 -11.77
C ALA A 58 -42.84 24.19 -13.21
N HIS A 59 -42.11 25.22 -13.64
CA HIS A 59 -41.55 25.26 -14.99
C HIS A 59 -40.14 24.66 -15.01
N ILE A 60 -39.88 23.78 -15.98
CA ILE A 60 -38.55 23.21 -16.23
C ILE A 60 -37.61 24.33 -16.71
N LYS A 61 -38.03 25.06 -17.76
CA LYS A 61 -37.42 26.31 -18.24
C LYS A 61 -38.35 27.48 -17.95
N ALA A 62 -37.83 28.60 -17.45
CA ALA A 62 -38.67 29.70 -16.95
C ALA A 62 -39.72 30.22 -17.95
N ALA A 63 -40.93 30.47 -17.41
CA ALA A 63 -42.04 31.13 -18.10
C ALA A 63 -41.86 32.64 -18.32
N ALA A 64 -40.91 33.27 -17.63
CA ALA A 64 -40.62 34.69 -17.78
C ALA A 64 -39.25 34.89 -18.40
N LYS A 65 -39.12 35.91 -19.25
CA LYS A 65 -37.82 36.37 -19.74
C LYS A 65 -36.92 36.68 -18.54
N ASN A 66 -35.67 36.19 -18.58
CA ASN A 66 -34.67 36.31 -17.51
C ASN A 66 -35.02 35.57 -16.21
N GLY A 67 -36.02 34.68 -16.20
CA GLY A 67 -36.25 33.79 -15.07
C GLY A 67 -35.22 32.65 -14.97
N PRO A 68 -35.22 31.89 -13.87
CA PRO A 68 -34.40 30.70 -13.68
C PRO A 68 -34.46 29.73 -14.86
N ARG A 69 -33.30 29.37 -15.43
CA ARG A 69 -33.20 28.46 -16.59
C ARG A 69 -33.97 28.92 -17.84
N TYR A 70 -34.15 30.24 -18.03
CA TYR A 70 -34.81 30.80 -19.22
C TYR A 70 -34.05 30.43 -20.51
N ASP A 71 -34.78 29.91 -21.49
CA ASP A 71 -34.27 29.60 -22.82
C ASP A 71 -34.82 30.60 -23.85
N LYS A 72 -33.92 31.40 -24.43
CA LYS A 72 -34.28 32.42 -25.43
C LYS A 72 -34.83 31.82 -26.73
N ASN A 73 -34.53 30.55 -27.02
CA ASN A 73 -34.98 29.87 -28.22
C ASN A 73 -36.35 29.20 -28.01
N GLN A 74 -36.85 29.12 -26.77
CA GLN A 74 -38.15 28.54 -26.46
C GLN A 74 -39.27 29.55 -26.71
N THR A 75 -40.23 29.16 -27.55
CA THR A 75 -41.41 29.96 -27.89
C THR A 75 -42.38 30.07 -26.71
N PRO A 76 -43.26 31.10 -26.68
CA PRO A 76 -44.29 31.21 -25.65
C PRO A 76 -45.24 30.00 -25.58
N ALA A 77 -45.49 29.34 -26.72
CA ALA A 77 -46.29 28.12 -26.78
C ALA A 77 -45.58 26.96 -26.07
N GLU A 78 -44.30 26.75 -26.35
CA GLU A 78 -43.47 25.71 -25.70
C GLU A 78 -43.28 25.96 -24.20
N ARG A 79 -43.25 27.23 -23.75
CA ARG A 79 -43.17 27.54 -22.31
C ARG A 79 -44.40 27.11 -21.54
N LYS A 80 -45.58 27.24 -22.17
CA LYS A 80 -46.90 26.86 -21.62
C LYS A 80 -47.25 25.39 -21.87
N ALA A 81 -46.42 24.67 -22.63
CA ALA A 81 -46.70 23.31 -23.02
C ALA A 81 -46.40 22.34 -21.88
N ILE A 82 -47.07 21.18 -21.89
CA ILE A 82 -46.97 20.18 -20.83
C ILE A 82 -45.56 19.59 -20.70
N GLU A 83 -44.80 19.61 -21.80
CA GLU A 83 -43.42 19.17 -21.89
C GLU A 83 -42.50 20.03 -21.01
N ASN A 84 -42.84 21.29 -20.78
CA ASN A 84 -42.08 22.21 -19.94
C ASN A 84 -42.51 22.22 -18.47
N GLY A 85 -43.45 21.35 -18.07
CA GLY A 85 -44.04 21.34 -16.73
C GLY A 85 -43.72 20.10 -15.92
N VAL A 86 -43.50 20.31 -14.61
CA VAL A 86 -43.41 19.25 -13.60
C VAL A 86 -44.38 19.54 -12.46
N TRP A 87 -45.06 18.50 -11.97
CA TRP A 87 -45.97 18.63 -10.82
C TRP A 87 -45.21 18.36 -9.52
N ALA A 88 -45.29 19.27 -8.56
CA ALA A 88 -44.57 19.19 -7.29
C ALA A 88 -45.42 19.71 -6.12
N CYS A 89 -45.15 19.24 -4.89
CA CYS A 89 -45.74 19.87 -3.69
C CYS A 89 -45.24 21.31 -3.55
N ALA A 90 -45.95 22.14 -2.79
CA ALA A 90 -45.62 23.56 -2.62
C ALA A 90 -44.13 23.79 -2.26
N THR A 91 -43.59 23.00 -1.34
CA THR A 91 -42.17 23.08 -0.93
C THR A 91 -41.21 22.78 -2.07
N CYS A 92 -41.42 21.68 -2.79
CA CYS A 92 -40.52 21.30 -3.89
C CYS A 92 -40.65 22.26 -5.09
N ALA A 93 -41.86 22.73 -5.37
CA ALA A 93 -42.09 23.73 -6.42
C ALA A 93 -41.38 25.04 -6.11
N ASP A 94 -41.45 25.51 -4.85
CA ASP A 94 -40.78 26.75 -4.45
C ASP A 94 -39.25 26.62 -4.53
N ILE A 95 -38.67 25.45 -4.24
CA ILE A 95 -37.23 25.18 -4.45
C ILE A 95 -36.89 25.25 -5.95
N ILE A 96 -37.64 24.53 -6.80
CA ILE A 96 -37.41 24.53 -8.25
C ILE A 96 -37.42 25.95 -8.80
N ASP A 97 -38.40 26.77 -8.40
CA ASP A 97 -38.60 28.11 -8.96
C ASP A 97 -37.64 29.16 -8.39
N ARG A 98 -37.07 28.97 -7.19
CA ARG A 98 -36.25 29.99 -6.52
C ARG A 98 -34.76 29.67 -6.48
N ASP A 99 -34.40 28.40 -6.47
CA ASP A 99 -33.02 27.93 -6.44
C ASP A 99 -32.65 27.40 -7.83
N THR A 100 -31.93 28.23 -8.59
CA THR A 100 -31.50 27.90 -9.96
C THR A 100 -30.51 26.74 -10.00
N ASP A 101 -29.76 26.56 -8.91
CA ASP A 101 -28.62 25.65 -8.84
C ASP A 101 -29.02 24.29 -8.24
N ALA A 102 -30.16 24.24 -7.54
CA ALA A 102 -30.72 23.01 -7.00
C ALA A 102 -31.04 21.95 -8.08
N TYR A 103 -31.53 22.37 -9.26
CA TYR A 103 -31.88 21.46 -10.35
C TYR A 103 -31.53 22.04 -11.71
N SER A 104 -30.75 21.28 -12.50
CA SER A 104 -30.56 21.57 -13.92
C SER A 104 -31.81 21.25 -14.73
N VAL A 105 -31.90 21.76 -15.96
CA VAL A 105 -32.96 21.39 -16.91
C VAL A 105 -32.98 19.87 -17.15
N ALA A 106 -31.80 19.25 -17.25
CA ALA A 106 -31.67 17.81 -17.44
C ALA A 106 -32.21 17.02 -16.23
N ASP A 107 -31.94 17.49 -15.01
CA ASP A 107 -32.48 16.87 -13.79
C ASP A 107 -34.01 16.93 -13.76
N LEU A 108 -34.61 18.08 -14.06
CA LEU A 108 -36.06 18.23 -14.04
C LEU A 108 -36.77 17.40 -15.11
N LEU A 109 -36.16 17.24 -16.30
CA LEU A 109 -36.67 16.34 -17.34
C LEU A 109 -36.62 14.87 -16.90
N ARG A 110 -35.52 14.45 -16.25
CA ARG A 110 -35.39 13.12 -15.67
C ARG A 110 -36.43 12.89 -14.57
N ILE A 111 -36.55 13.82 -13.62
CA ILE A 111 -37.53 13.77 -12.52
C ILE A 111 -38.95 13.62 -13.05
N LYS A 112 -39.31 14.38 -14.10
CA LYS A 112 -40.62 14.26 -14.76
C LYS A 112 -40.83 12.86 -15.32
N ALA A 113 -39.87 12.35 -16.11
CA ALA A 113 -39.97 11.04 -16.73
C ALA A 113 -40.05 9.90 -15.69
N ASP A 114 -39.33 10.02 -14.59
CA ASP A 114 -39.32 9.04 -13.50
C ASP A 114 -40.63 9.05 -12.71
N ALA A 115 -41.17 10.23 -12.39
CA ALA A 115 -42.44 10.35 -11.70
C ALA A 115 -43.61 9.78 -12.51
N GLU A 116 -43.63 10.05 -13.82
CA GLU A 116 -44.64 9.51 -14.74
C GLU A 116 -44.51 7.99 -14.89
N TRP A 117 -43.27 7.47 -14.93
CA TRP A 117 -43.03 6.02 -14.94
C TRP A 117 -43.49 5.35 -13.63
N VAL A 118 -43.17 5.95 -12.48
CA VAL A 118 -43.62 5.45 -11.15
C VAL A 118 -45.15 5.42 -11.07
N ALA A 119 -45.83 6.48 -11.54
CA ALA A 119 -47.29 6.51 -11.58
C ALA A 119 -47.86 5.41 -12.46
N ASN A 120 -47.24 5.14 -13.62
CA ASN A 120 -47.64 4.07 -14.52
C ASN A 120 -47.49 2.67 -13.91
N ILE A 121 -46.37 2.37 -13.23
CA ILE A 121 -46.17 1.05 -12.63
C ILE A 121 -47.13 0.78 -11.46
N ARG A 122 -47.56 1.84 -10.75
CA ARG A 122 -48.53 1.80 -9.64
C ARG A 122 -49.98 1.74 -10.09
N ALA A 123 -50.28 2.13 -11.33
CA ALA A 123 -51.64 2.22 -11.83
C ALA A 123 -52.37 0.86 -11.67
N GLY A 124 -53.50 0.88 -10.97
CA GLY A 124 -54.32 -0.32 -10.72
C GLY A 124 -53.74 -1.31 -9.70
N LYS A 125 -52.71 -0.93 -8.93
CA LYS A 125 -52.05 -1.81 -7.96
C LYS A 125 -52.13 -1.30 -6.53
N PRO A 126 -52.27 -2.19 -5.52
CA PRO A 126 -52.25 -1.79 -4.12
C PRO A 126 -50.86 -1.28 -3.70
N PRO A 127 -50.78 -0.35 -2.72
CA PRO A 127 -49.49 0.10 -2.17
C PRO A 127 -48.60 -1.07 -1.73
N GLY A 128 -47.30 -1.00 -2.02
CA GLY A 128 -46.34 -2.05 -1.67
C GLY A 128 -46.29 -3.23 -2.65
N SER A 129 -47.19 -3.31 -3.64
CA SER A 129 -47.14 -4.34 -4.68
C SER A 129 -46.29 -3.94 -5.89
N GLU A 130 -45.61 -2.78 -5.86
CA GLU A 130 -44.78 -2.29 -6.97
C GLU A 130 -43.66 -3.26 -7.33
N LEU A 131 -43.12 -4.01 -6.35
CA LEU A 131 -42.10 -5.04 -6.59
C LEU A 131 -42.57 -6.13 -7.55
N SER A 132 -43.85 -6.50 -7.50
CA SER A 132 -44.42 -7.50 -8.42
C SER A 132 -44.59 -6.97 -9.85
N ALA A 133 -44.53 -5.65 -10.05
CA ALA A 133 -44.54 -5.01 -11.35
C ALA A 133 -43.19 -5.11 -12.10
N LEU A 134 -42.10 -5.36 -11.37
CA LEU A 134 -40.75 -5.34 -11.89
C LEU A 134 -40.39 -6.73 -12.44
N THR A 135 -40.88 -7.04 -13.64
CA THR A 135 -40.79 -8.38 -14.22
C THR A 135 -39.54 -8.64 -15.05
N ASN A 136 -38.69 -7.62 -15.29
CA ASN A 136 -37.49 -7.75 -16.10
C ASN A 136 -36.32 -6.91 -15.54
N PRO A 137 -35.06 -7.27 -15.89
CA PRO A 137 -33.87 -6.57 -15.37
C PRO A 137 -33.86 -5.07 -15.64
N THR A 138 -34.35 -4.61 -16.80
CA THR A 138 -34.40 -3.18 -17.14
C THR A 138 -35.36 -2.41 -16.23
N ALA A 139 -36.52 -2.98 -15.92
CA ALA A 139 -37.48 -2.40 -15.00
C ALA A 139 -36.92 -2.34 -13.57
N ILE A 140 -36.21 -3.40 -13.16
CA ILE A 140 -35.54 -3.46 -11.85
C ILE A 140 -34.45 -2.38 -11.76
N MET A 141 -33.56 -2.30 -12.76
CA MET A 141 -32.51 -1.28 -12.82
C MET A 141 -33.11 0.14 -12.76
N ARG A 142 -34.17 0.40 -13.53
CA ARG A 142 -34.84 1.70 -13.50
C ARG A 142 -35.48 1.98 -12.14
N ALA A 143 -36.11 1.00 -11.49
CA ALA A 143 -36.66 1.18 -10.15
C ALA A 143 -35.56 1.55 -9.14
N VAL A 144 -34.42 0.88 -9.22
CA VAL A 144 -33.24 1.17 -8.40
C VAL A 144 -32.72 2.58 -8.67
N ASP A 145 -32.58 2.99 -9.93
CA ASP A 145 -32.13 4.33 -10.29
C ASP A 145 -33.07 5.42 -9.76
N VAL A 146 -34.39 5.22 -9.88
CA VAL A 146 -35.40 6.13 -9.35
C VAL A 146 -35.32 6.22 -7.83
N PHE A 147 -35.19 5.09 -7.14
CA PHE A 147 -35.01 5.07 -5.70
C PHE A 147 -33.75 5.83 -5.30
N CYS A 148 -32.60 5.50 -5.88
CA CYS A 148 -31.32 6.15 -5.59
C CYS A 148 -31.36 7.65 -5.84
N SER A 149 -31.95 8.10 -6.96
CA SER A 149 -32.06 9.53 -7.27
C SER A 149 -32.97 10.28 -6.30
N ARG A 150 -34.10 9.70 -5.90
CA ARG A 150 -35.03 10.31 -4.94
C ARG A 150 -34.41 10.36 -3.54
N GLU A 151 -33.72 9.31 -3.16
CA GLU A 151 -33.06 9.21 -1.86
C GLU A 151 -31.90 10.21 -1.75
N SER A 152 -31.06 10.33 -2.79
CA SER A 152 -30.05 11.38 -2.91
C SER A 152 -30.64 12.78 -2.70
N ALA A 153 -31.72 13.12 -3.42
CA ALA A 153 -32.40 14.41 -3.29
C ALA A 153 -33.10 14.59 -1.93
N ARG A 154 -33.50 13.52 -1.25
CA ARG A 154 -34.05 13.57 0.10
C ARG A 154 -32.96 13.90 1.11
N GLN A 155 -31.82 13.22 1.04
CA GLN A 155 -30.68 13.43 1.94
C GLN A 155 -30.11 14.85 1.79
N GLU A 156 -29.93 15.36 0.57
CA GLU A 156 -29.49 16.75 0.36
C GLU A 156 -30.49 17.81 0.88
N ARG A 157 -31.77 17.47 1.05
CA ARG A 157 -32.74 18.36 1.71
C ARG A 157 -32.68 18.30 3.23
N ILE A 158 -32.27 17.16 3.79
CA ILE A 158 -32.06 17.00 5.23
C ILE A 158 -30.88 17.86 5.68
N ASP A 159 -29.77 17.85 4.93
CA ASP A 159 -28.65 18.75 5.17
C ASP A 159 -28.07 19.29 3.84
N PRO A 160 -28.47 20.51 3.42
CA PRO A 160 -28.02 21.13 2.18
C PRO A 160 -26.51 21.37 2.08
N ARG A 161 -25.80 21.34 3.21
CA ARG A 161 -24.34 21.51 3.29
C ARG A 161 -23.59 20.35 2.65
N PHE A 162 -24.27 19.24 2.35
CA PHE A 162 -23.67 18.07 1.71
C PHE A 162 -24.23 17.84 0.29
N LYS A 163 -23.38 17.26 -0.56
CA LYS A 163 -23.76 16.55 -1.78
C LYS A 163 -23.85 15.08 -1.41
N VAL A 164 -24.98 14.43 -1.71
CA VAL A 164 -25.21 13.03 -1.32
C VAL A 164 -25.46 12.20 -2.57
N GLY A 165 -24.54 11.29 -2.89
CA GLY A 165 -24.73 10.24 -3.87
C GLY A 165 -25.34 9.01 -3.21
N VAL A 166 -26.29 8.36 -3.88
CA VAL A 166 -26.85 7.08 -3.42
C VAL A 166 -26.75 6.08 -4.55
N ARG A 167 -26.24 4.90 -4.26
CA ARG A 167 -26.17 3.77 -5.20
C ARG A 167 -26.61 2.49 -4.50
N MET A 168 -27.01 1.47 -5.26
CA MET A 168 -27.33 0.17 -4.69
C MET A 168 -26.09 -0.74 -4.70
N GLY A 169 -25.69 -1.21 -3.53
CA GLY A 169 -24.70 -2.27 -3.36
C GLY A 169 -25.36 -3.65 -3.22
N GLU A 170 -24.56 -4.67 -2.91
CA GLU A 170 -25.05 -6.05 -2.74
C GLU A 170 -25.96 -6.21 -1.52
N SER A 171 -25.65 -5.50 -0.43
CA SER A 171 -26.36 -5.60 0.86
C SER A 171 -27.36 -4.47 1.11
N GLY A 172 -27.48 -3.51 0.19
CA GLY A 172 -28.38 -2.36 0.33
C GLY A 172 -27.82 -1.05 -0.22
N PRO A 173 -28.46 0.10 0.08
CA PRO A 173 -28.03 1.39 -0.42
C PRO A 173 -26.71 1.83 0.22
N ILE A 174 -25.83 2.39 -0.60
CA ILE A 174 -24.56 2.99 -0.20
C ILE A 174 -24.67 4.49 -0.41
N TYR A 175 -24.45 5.23 0.67
CA TYR A 175 -24.51 6.68 0.73
C TYR A 175 -23.09 7.24 0.64
N GLU A 176 -22.84 8.08 -0.35
CA GLU A 176 -21.61 8.86 -0.49
C GLU A 176 -21.93 10.31 -0.13
N VAL A 177 -21.38 10.79 0.99
CA VAL A 177 -21.68 12.11 1.55
C VAL A 177 -20.43 12.99 1.41
N LYS A 178 -20.55 14.10 0.66
CA LYS A 178 -19.45 15.05 0.43
C LYS A 178 -19.84 16.45 0.88
N ALA A 179 -19.10 17.02 1.82
CA ALA A 179 -19.36 18.39 2.29
C ALA A 179 -19.09 19.41 1.16
N LYS A 180 -19.99 20.38 1.00
CA LYS A 180 -19.88 21.53 0.07
C LYS A 180 -19.19 22.72 0.72
N GLU A 181 -19.19 22.76 2.05
CA GLU A 181 -18.58 23.77 2.90
C GLU A 181 -17.97 23.12 4.15
N THR A 182 -17.24 23.88 4.96
CA THR A 182 -16.71 23.39 6.23
C THR A 182 -17.86 23.07 7.19
N VAL A 183 -17.90 21.84 7.70
CA VAL A 183 -18.89 21.40 8.69
C VAL A 183 -18.17 20.94 9.94
N ASP A 184 -18.54 21.52 11.08
CA ASP A 184 -18.05 21.11 12.40
C ASP A 184 -18.70 19.79 12.82
N ALA A 185 -18.14 18.68 12.33
CA ALA A 185 -18.53 17.33 12.71
C ALA A 185 -17.64 16.78 13.84
N GLN A 186 -18.23 15.99 14.73
CA GLN A 186 -17.51 15.32 15.82
C GLN A 186 -17.55 13.82 15.64
N LEU A 187 -16.42 13.15 15.85
CA LEU A 187 -16.35 11.69 15.94
C LEU A 187 -16.25 11.31 17.43
N ILE A 188 -17.22 10.53 17.91
CA ILE A 188 -17.36 10.16 19.32
C ILE A 188 -17.10 8.68 19.48
N VAL A 189 -16.30 8.32 20.48
CA VAL A 189 -15.90 6.94 20.79
C VAL A 189 -16.53 6.50 22.13
N THR A 190 -17.42 5.50 22.10
CA THR A 190 -18.05 4.87 23.28
C THR A 190 -17.20 3.71 23.84
N ALA A 191 -17.59 3.17 25.00
CA ALA A 191 -16.69 2.73 26.06
C ALA A 191 -15.88 1.44 25.89
N GLU A 192 -16.05 0.65 24.84
CA GLU A 192 -15.24 -0.55 24.63
C GLU A 192 -13.95 -0.25 23.83
N ASP A 193 -12.80 -0.48 24.47
CA ASP A 193 -11.45 -0.31 23.91
C ASP A 193 -11.07 1.15 23.54
N LYS A 194 -11.56 2.11 24.36
CA LYS A 194 -11.38 3.56 24.16
C LYS A 194 -9.93 3.97 23.93
N GLU A 195 -8.98 3.51 24.74
CA GLU A 195 -7.62 4.03 24.69
C GLU A 195 -6.92 3.69 23.38
N ARG A 196 -6.98 2.43 22.93
CA ARG A 196 -6.38 2.00 21.67
C ARG A 196 -7.02 2.70 20.47
N LYS A 197 -8.36 2.76 20.42
CA LYS A 197 -9.09 3.42 19.32
C LYS A 197 -8.82 4.93 19.30
N VAL A 198 -8.79 5.58 20.46
CA VAL A 198 -8.46 7.02 20.58
C VAL A 198 -7.03 7.29 20.14
N GLN A 199 -6.08 6.43 20.52
CA GLN A 199 -4.69 6.58 20.10
C GLN A 199 -4.54 6.43 18.58
N ALA A 200 -5.17 5.41 17.99
CA ALA A 200 -5.15 5.20 16.54
C ALA A 200 -5.80 6.38 15.78
N LEU A 201 -6.92 6.91 16.27
CA LEU A 201 -7.54 8.11 15.71
C LEU A 201 -6.64 9.34 15.82
N ARG A 202 -5.99 9.54 16.98
CA ARG A 202 -5.04 10.65 17.17
C ARG A 202 -3.88 10.54 16.19
N GLU A 203 -3.31 9.36 16.01
CA GLU A 203 -2.25 9.13 15.03
C GLU A 203 -2.71 9.45 13.61
N PHE A 204 -3.91 8.98 13.23
CA PHE A 204 -4.52 9.31 11.94
C PHE A 204 -4.71 10.82 11.75
N PHE A 205 -5.23 11.55 12.73
CA PHE A 205 -5.39 13.01 12.59
C PHE A 205 -4.06 13.77 12.65
N ASN A 206 -3.05 13.24 13.35
CA ASN A 206 -1.74 13.87 13.46
C ASN A 206 -0.90 13.73 12.20
N TYR A 207 -0.98 12.59 11.49
CA TYR A 207 -0.07 12.25 10.39
C TYR A 207 -0.77 11.77 9.10
N GLY A 208 -2.09 11.55 9.15
CA GLY A 208 -2.88 10.95 8.08
C GLY A 208 -2.71 9.43 7.98
N GLY A 209 -3.14 8.87 6.86
CA GLY A 209 -2.90 7.47 6.49
C GLY A 209 -4.18 6.71 6.21
N HIS A 210 -4.24 5.46 6.65
CA HIS A 210 -5.41 4.59 6.56
C HIS A 210 -5.66 3.95 7.91
N LEU A 211 -6.91 3.96 8.36
CA LEU A 211 -7.32 3.41 9.64
C LEU A 211 -8.65 2.68 9.47
N VAL A 212 -8.70 1.41 9.92
CA VAL A 212 -9.93 0.62 10.01
C VAL A 212 -10.22 0.38 11.48
N LEU A 213 -11.44 0.68 11.89
CA LEU A 213 -11.95 0.42 13.23
C LEU A 213 -13.23 -0.41 13.11
N ASP A 214 -13.27 -1.54 13.79
CA ASP A 214 -14.48 -2.36 13.87
C ASP A 214 -15.21 -2.08 15.20
N GLY A 215 -16.54 -2.22 15.19
CA GLY A 215 -17.41 -2.08 16.35
C GLY A 215 -18.30 -0.84 16.34
N ALA A 216 -19.41 -0.94 17.07
CA ALA A 216 -20.46 0.06 17.18
C ALA A 216 -20.08 1.29 18.05
N ASP A 217 -18.83 1.35 18.53
CA ASP A 217 -18.41 2.39 19.46
C ASP A 217 -18.12 3.74 18.83
N LEU A 218 -18.05 3.82 17.50
CA LEU A 218 -17.85 5.09 16.82
C LEU A 218 -19.18 5.62 16.31
N ARG A 219 -19.41 6.91 16.54
CA ARG A 219 -20.52 7.66 15.95
C ARG A 219 -20.06 9.03 15.49
N MET A 220 -20.73 9.57 14.48
CA MET A 220 -20.52 10.94 14.02
C MET A 220 -21.69 11.83 14.43
N GLU A 221 -21.40 13.02 14.91
CA GLU A 221 -22.37 14.07 15.22
C GLU A 221 -22.02 15.35 14.43
N GLY A 222 -22.97 16.29 14.33
CA GLY A 222 -22.77 17.58 13.60
C GLY A 222 -23.54 17.69 12.28
N SER A 223 -24.24 16.64 11.88
CA SER A 223 -25.23 16.66 10.79
C SER A 223 -26.37 15.69 11.08
N PRO A 224 -27.63 16.06 10.75
CA PRO A 224 -28.74 15.11 10.77
C PRO A 224 -28.56 13.91 9.83
N LEU A 225 -27.61 13.98 8.87
CA LEU A 225 -27.26 12.84 8.00
C LEU A 225 -26.52 11.72 8.74
N PHE A 226 -25.96 12.00 9.92
CA PHE A 226 -25.16 11.05 10.69
C PHE A 226 -25.98 10.30 11.75
N GLU A 227 -27.27 10.63 11.92
CA GLU A 227 -28.16 9.94 12.86
C GLU A 227 -28.43 8.51 12.37
N THR A 228 -27.74 7.54 12.97
CA THR A 228 -27.89 6.11 12.68
C THR A 228 -28.60 5.40 13.82
N ASP A 229 -29.83 5.80 14.14
CA ASP A 229 -30.64 5.10 15.16
C ASP A 229 -31.09 3.70 14.68
N GLU A 230 -31.09 3.45 13.37
CA GLU A 230 -31.62 2.20 12.79
C GLU A 230 -30.54 1.14 12.45
N ALA A 231 -29.27 1.51 12.37
CA ALA A 231 -28.18 0.57 12.08
C ALA A 231 -26.84 1.08 12.65
N ALA A 232 -26.34 0.45 13.72
CA ALA A 232 -25.01 0.74 14.23
C ALA A 232 -23.97 0.41 13.17
N ALA A 233 -23.15 1.40 12.79
CA ALA A 233 -22.02 1.17 11.88
C ALA A 233 -21.06 0.15 12.52
N THR A 234 -20.90 -1.00 11.87
CA THR A 234 -20.06 -2.10 12.38
C THR A 234 -18.60 -1.99 11.99
N ARG A 235 -18.29 -1.18 10.96
CA ARG A 235 -16.94 -0.95 10.45
C ARG A 235 -16.80 0.49 9.97
N TRP A 236 -15.70 1.12 10.40
CA TRP A 236 -15.30 2.47 10.06
C TRP A 236 -13.97 2.44 9.32
N GLN A 237 -13.88 3.15 8.21
CA GLN A 237 -12.65 3.29 7.45
C GLN A 237 -12.35 4.77 7.24
N LEU A 238 -11.26 5.24 7.83
CA LEU A 238 -10.74 6.59 7.64
C LEU A 238 -9.52 6.53 6.71
N SER A 239 -9.44 7.44 5.74
CA SER A 239 -8.33 7.47 4.79
C SER A 239 -8.01 8.90 4.39
N SER A 240 -6.74 9.26 4.46
CA SER A 240 -6.23 10.52 3.90
C SER A 240 -5.87 10.31 2.42
N THR A 241 -5.94 11.38 1.63
CA THR A 241 -5.51 11.32 0.23
C THR A 241 -3.98 11.32 0.15
N PRO A 242 -3.34 10.25 -0.33
CA PRO A 242 -1.88 10.20 -0.47
C PRO A 242 -1.43 11.11 -1.63
N ARG A 243 -0.30 11.78 -1.44
CA ARG A 243 0.35 12.60 -2.47
C ARG A 243 1.68 11.98 -2.88
N PRO A 244 2.00 11.90 -4.19
CA PRO A 244 3.30 11.44 -4.63
C PRO A 244 4.43 12.26 -4.00
N VAL A 245 5.49 11.59 -3.56
CA VAL A 245 6.67 12.23 -2.97
C VAL A 245 7.92 11.44 -3.36
N THR A 246 8.99 12.17 -3.66
CA THR A 246 10.34 11.62 -3.75
C THR A 246 11.09 12.09 -2.51
N MET A 247 11.68 11.14 -1.78
CA MET A 247 12.43 11.42 -0.57
C MET A 247 13.81 10.79 -0.64
N THR A 248 14.83 11.53 -0.22
CA THR A 248 16.19 11.04 -0.07
C THR A 248 16.44 10.78 1.41
N ILE A 249 16.67 9.53 1.75
CA ILE A 249 17.07 9.13 3.10
C ILE A 249 18.59 9.09 3.13
N VAL A 250 19.16 9.89 4.04
CA VAL A 250 20.59 9.97 4.30
C VAL A 250 20.89 9.21 5.57
N LEU A 251 21.69 8.15 5.45
CA LEU A 251 22.20 7.37 6.56
C LEU A 251 23.64 7.81 6.83
N ALA A 252 23.91 8.34 8.02
CA ALA A 252 25.23 8.82 8.40
C ALA A 252 25.75 8.09 9.64
N GLU A 253 27.03 7.71 9.58
CA GLU A 253 27.82 7.25 10.71
C GLU A 253 28.69 8.42 11.20
N GLU A 254 29.01 8.50 12.50
CA GLU A 254 29.75 9.63 13.10
C GLU A 254 31.11 9.91 12.42
N ALA A 255 31.75 8.91 11.81
CA ALA A 255 33.07 9.02 11.17
C ALA A 255 33.10 8.62 9.68
N GLY A 256 31.95 8.32 9.07
CA GLY A 256 31.83 7.75 7.72
C GLY A 256 31.31 8.73 6.66
N SER A 257 31.42 8.35 5.38
CA SER A 257 30.73 9.06 4.30
C SER A 257 29.24 8.72 4.32
N PRO A 258 28.33 9.71 4.30
CA PRO A 258 26.89 9.46 4.35
C PRO A 258 26.41 8.72 3.10
N LEU A 259 25.49 7.78 3.30
CA LEU A 259 24.82 7.04 2.23
C LEU A 259 23.49 7.71 1.88
N TYR A 260 23.34 8.09 0.62
CA TYR A 260 22.11 8.70 0.09
C TYR A 260 21.30 7.65 -0.66
N ILE A 261 20.02 7.53 -0.31
CA ILE A 261 19.10 6.56 -0.90
C ILE A 261 17.82 7.29 -1.30
N GLU A 262 17.52 7.29 -2.59
CA GLU A 262 16.28 7.86 -3.12
C GLU A 262 15.14 6.83 -3.05
N PHE A 263 14.03 7.25 -2.47
CA PHE A 263 12.79 6.50 -2.36
C PHE A 263 11.69 7.23 -3.12
N ILE A 264 10.99 6.48 -3.96
CA ILE A 264 9.81 6.97 -4.68
C ILE A 264 8.58 6.39 -3.99
N GLY A 265 7.63 7.25 -3.65
CA GLY A 265 6.41 6.79 -3.02
C GLY A 265 5.38 7.88 -2.82
N ASN A 266 4.72 7.87 -1.67
CA ASN A 266 3.68 8.83 -1.35
C ASN A 266 3.70 9.20 0.13
N GLY A 267 3.05 10.33 0.44
CA GLY A 267 2.89 10.80 1.80
C GLY A 267 1.46 11.25 2.08
N THR A 268 1.05 11.11 3.34
CA THR A 268 -0.14 11.75 3.89
C THR A 268 0.29 12.76 4.94
N GLN A 269 -0.55 13.76 5.17
CA GLN A 269 -0.26 14.81 6.14
C GLN A 269 -1.44 14.96 7.10
N GLY A 270 -1.13 15.32 8.35
CA GLY A 270 -2.11 15.64 9.38
C GLY A 270 -1.73 16.93 10.10
N ASN A 271 -2.25 17.08 11.32
CA ASN A 271 -2.12 18.31 12.10
C ASN A 271 -0.74 18.50 12.73
N LYS A 272 -0.02 17.41 13.02
CA LYS A 272 1.31 17.49 13.66
C LYS A 272 2.46 17.26 12.69
N GLY A 273 2.22 16.52 11.62
CA GLY A 273 3.28 16.13 10.71
C GLY A 273 2.78 15.34 9.50
N ALA A 274 3.68 14.56 8.92
CA ALA A 274 3.38 13.70 7.79
C ALA A 274 3.85 12.26 8.01
N ARG A 275 3.12 11.34 7.39
CA ARG A 275 3.55 9.95 7.21
C ARG A 275 3.98 9.78 5.76
N LEU A 276 5.22 9.37 5.55
CA LEU A 276 5.84 9.12 4.25
C LEU A 276 6.05 7.61 4.10
N GLN A 277 5.81 7.11 2.90
CA GLN A 277 6.16 5.74 2.53
C GLN A 277 6.75 5.73 1.14
N GLY A 278 7.77 4.91 0.92
CA GLY A 278 8.33 4.74 -0.41
C GLY A 278 9.20 3.50 -0.53
N ALA A 279 9.63 3.27 -1.76
CA ALA A 279 10.45 2.14 -2.08
C ALA A 279 11.67 2.54 -2.94
N ALA A 280 12.75 1.78 -2.76
CA ALA A 280 14.00 1.88 -3.49
C ALA A 280 14.39 0.49 -4.02
N PHE A 281 15.40 0.45 -4.90
CA PHE A 281 15.99 -0.81 -5.39
C PHE A 281 14.96 -1.81 -5.97
N GLY A 282 14.05 -1.32 -6.82
CA GLY A 282 13.01 -2.17 -7.43
C GLY A 282 11.97 -2.71 -6.45
N GLY A 283 11.74 -2.02 -5.32
CA GLY A 283 10.82 -2.47 -4.28
C GLY A 283 11.46 -3.37 -3.23
N MET A 284 12.75 -3.67 -3.34
CA MET A 284 13.45 -4.51 -2.37
C MET A 284 13.66 -3.82 -1.03
N LEU A 285 13.78 -2.49 -1.01
CA LEU A 285 13.87 -1.72 0.22
C LEU A 285 12.67 -0.79 0.31
N THR A 286 11.90 -0.91 1.38
CA THR A 286 10.76 -0.04 1.66
C THR A 286 11.00 0.70 2.96
N ALA A 287 10.64 1.97 3.00
CA ALA A 287 10.69 2.79 4.19
C ALA A 287 9.30 3.37 4.47
N ILE A 288 8.89 3.33 5.74
CA ILE A 288 7.69 4.02 6.25
C ILE A 288 8.16 4.90 7.38
N LEU A 289 7.95 6.21 7.27
CA LEU A 289 8.44 7.19 8.24
C LEU A 289 7.32 8.13 8.65
N THR A 290 7.37 8.57 9.89
CA THR A 290 6.50 9.59 10.46
C THR A 290 7.38 10.69 11.01
N ALA A 291 7.11 11.93 10.61
CA ALA A 291 7.86 13.10 11.06
C ALA A 291 6.90 14.20 11.48
N ASP A 292 7.24 14.90 12.56
CA ASP A 292 6.59 16.13 12.97
C ASP A 292 7.04 17.30 12.10
N TYR A 293 6.20 18.31 11.91
CA TYR A 293 6.60 19.55 11.22
C TYR A 293 7.69 20.34 11.96
N SER A 294 7.99 19.98 13.22
CA SER A 294 9.15 20.48 13.95
C SER A 294 10.49 19.96 13.41
N GLY A 295 10.45 18.93 12.56
CA GLY A 295 11.64 18.25 12.02
C GLY A 295 12.07 17.01 12.79
N ALA A 296 11.38 16.62 13.87
CA ALA A 296 11.68 15.39 14.59
C ALA A 296 11.07 14.17 13.90
N LEU A 297 11.87 13.13 13.64
CA LEU A 297 11.35 11.81 13.26
C LEU A 297 10.82 11.10 14.50
N THR A 298 9.56 10.67 14.46
CA THR A 298 8.87 10.06 15.61
C THR A 298 8.74 8.55 15.48
N ASP A 299 8.67 8.04 14.26
CA ASP A 299 8.67 6.62 13.96
C ASP A 299 9.21 6.40 12.56
N PHE A 300 10.03 5.38 12.36
CA PHE A 300 10.43 4.99 11.03
C PHE A 300 10.92 3.56 10.96
N THR A 301 10.45 2.87 9.93
CA THR A 301 10.65 1.45 9.71
C THR A 301 11.27 1.25 8.34
N PHE A 302 12.31 0.41 8.28
CA PHE A 302 12.87 -0.09 7.03
C PHE A 302 12.57 -1.58 6.91
N ASN A 303 12.20 -2.01 5.72
CA ASN A 303 11.96 -3.42 5.42
C ASN A 303 12.66 -3.81 4.12
N ILE A 304 13.29 -4.99 4.13
CA ILE A 304 14.02 -5.55 2.98
C ILE A 304 13.34 -6.84 2.55
N ASP A 305 12.81 -6.85 1.32
CA ASP A 305 12.18 -8.03 0.74
C ASP A 305 13.23 -8.98 0.12
N THR A 306 13.77 -9.86 0.95
CA THR A 306 14.74 -10.86 0.51
C THR A 306 14.14 -11.89 -0.44
N ARG A 307 12.82 -12.12 -0.43
CA ARG A 307 12.15 -13.15 -1.27
C ARG A 307 12.39 -12.96 -2.76
N GLN A 308 12.68 -11.72 -3.18
CA GLN A 308 13.08 -11.42 -4.56
C GLN A 308 14.39 -12.11 -4.99
N TRP A 309 15.14 -12.70 -4.07
CA TRP A 309 16.37 -13.44 -4.33
C TRP A 309 16.17 -14.96 -4.41
N ALA A 310 15.00 -15.48 -4.06
CA ALA A 310 14.72 -16.91 -4.10
C ALA A 310 15.04 -17.51 -5.48
N SER A 311 15.74 -18.65 -5.48
CA SER A 311 16.12 -19.38 -6.71
C SER A 311 17.01 -18.61 -7.70
N LYS A 312 17.56 -17.43 -7.33
CA LYS A 312 18.46 -16.67 -8.22
C LYS A 312 19.92 -17.09 -8.02
N PRO A 313 20.77 -16.98 -9.07
CA PRO A 313 22.20 -17.23 -8.95
C PRO A 313 22.83 -16.32 -7.90
N VAL A 314 23.58 -16.89 -6.95
CA VAL A 314 24.10 -16.16 -5.79
C VAL A 314 25.02 -15.01 -6.21
N ARG A 315 25.78 -15.15 -7.30
CA ARG A 315 26.64 -14.08 -7.85
C ARG A 315 25.86 -12.93 -8.50
N ARG A 316 24.61 -13.13 -8.92
CA ARG A 316 23.79 -12.16 -9.68
C ARG A 316 22.55 -11.69 -8.93
N LEU A 317 22.61 -11.65 -7.60
CA LEU A 317 21.53 -11.11 -6.78
C LEU A 317 21.36 -9.59 -7.00
N PRO A 318 20.16 -9.11 -7.34
CA PRO A 318 19.92 -7.68 -7.56
C PRO A 318 20.20 -6.89 -6.27
N HIS A 319 20.92 -5.77 -6.42
CA HIS A 319 21.21 -4.78 -5.37
C HIS A 319 21.91 -5.32 -4.10
N PHE A 320 22.45 -6.54 -4.10
CA PHE A 320 23.03 -7.19 -2.92
C PHE A 320 24.05 -6.32 -2.19
N SER A 321 25.10 -5.84 -2.87
CA SER A 321 26.16 -5.05 -2.23
C SER A 321 25.66 -3.74 -1.61
N ARG A 322 24.68 -3.08 -2.26
CA ARG A 322 24.08 -1.85 -1.72
C ARG A 322 23.23 -2.15 -0.49
N LEU A 323 22.41 -3.19 -0.54
CA LEU A 323 21.59 -3.60 0.60
C LEU A 323 22.45 -4.10 1.77
N GLN A 324 23.57 -4.78 1.50
CA GLN A 324 24.51 -5.22 2.53
C GLN A 324 25.09 -4.02 3.29
N GLN A 325 25.55 -3.00 2.56
CA GLN A 325 26.04 -1.76 3.16
C GLN A 325 24.97 -1.09 4.05
N ILE A 326 23.71 -1.08 3.59
CA ILE A 326 22.59 -0.50 4.34
C ILE A 326 22.31 -1.29 5.62
N VAL A 327 22.24 -2.63 5.53
CA VAL A 327 22.02 -3.50 6.69
C VAL A 327 23.13 -3.36 7.72
N GLN A 328 24.39 -3.25 7.28
CA GLN A 328 25.53 -3.04 8.16
C GLN A 328 25.43 -1.72 8.93
N LEU A 329 25.01 -0.64 8.28
CA LEU A 329 24.78 0.65 8.93
C LEU A 329 23.60 0.56 9.90
N LEU A 330 22.44 0.11 9.44
CA LEU A 330 21.20 0.08 10.21
C LEU A 330 21.21 -0.93 11.38
N ALA A 331 22.18 -1.84 11.43
CA ALA A 331 22.39 -2.77 12.55
C ALA A 331 23.05 -2.12 13.79
N ALA A 332 23.25 -0.81 13.79
CA ALA A 332 23.71 -0.01 14.92
C ALA A 332 22.98 1.34 14.97
N PRO A 333 23.03 2.08 16.10
CA PRO A 333 22.50 3.43 16.20
C PRO A 333 23.02 4.34 15.08
N THR A 334 22.15 4.74 14.16
CA THR A 334 22.50 5.47 12.92
C THR A 334 21.73 6.76 12.83
N GLN A 335 22.42 7.87 12.52
CA GLN A 335 21.75 9.14 12.28
C GLN A 335 21.05 9.10 10.92
N VAL A 336 19.75 9.35 10.94
CA VAL A 336 18.90 9.39 9.75
C VAL A 336 18.42 10.81 9.49
N ARG A 337 18.54 11.25 8.25
CA ARG A 337 18.01 12.53 7.77
C ARG A 337 17.16 12.27 6.54
N ILE A 338 15.99 12.89 6.48
CA ILE A 338 15.08 12.80 5.36
C ILE A 338 15.10 14.14 4.64
N LEU A 339 15.39 14.09 3.35
CA LEU A 339 15.20 15.20 2.45
C LEU A 339 13.98 14.89 1.57
N CYS A 340 13.11 15.87 1.37
CA CYS A 340 11.94 15.72 0.52
C CYS A 340 12.05 16.71 -0.65
N MET A 341 11.70 16.24 -1.85
CA MET A 341 11.61 17.10 -3.01
C MET A 341 10.25 17.79 -3.06
N HIS A 342 10.25 19.13 -3.04
CA HIS A 342 9.05 19.95 -3.19
C HIS A 342 9.31 21.05 -4.23
N GLU A 343 8.47 21.11 -5.27
CA GLU A 343 8.60 22.09 -6.38
C GLU A 343 10.00 22.14 -7.05
N GLY A 344 10.70 21.01 -7.07
CA GLY A 344 12.04 20.90 -7.65
C GLY A 344 13.18 21.36 -6.75
N LEU A 345 12.89 21.74 -5.50
CA LEU A 345 13.89 22.01 -4.47
C LEU A 345 13.88 20.88 -3.44
N GLU A 346 15.07 20.43 -3.05
CA GLU A 346 15.25 19.45 -1.99
C GLU A 346 15.45 20.18 -0.66
N SER A 347 14.60 19.87 0.32
CA SER A 347 14.66 20.46 1.67
C SER A 347 14.67 19.37 2.73
N GLU A 348 15.40 19.60 3.82
CA GLU A 348 15.37 18.71 4.98
C GLU A 348 13.98 18.71 5.61
N PHE A 349 13.39 17.52 5.71
CA PHE A 349 12.07 17.29 6.26
C PHE A 349 12.12 16.81 7.70
N GLY A 350 13.10 15.98 8.05
CA GLY A 350 13.28 15.57 9.43
C GLY A 350 14.56 14.80 9.70
N THR A 351 14.95 14.76 10.98
CA THR A 351 16.13 14.05 11.47
C THR A 351 15.82 13.25 12.72
N GLY A 352 16.53 12.14 12.92
CA GLY A 352 16.35 11.27 14.07
C GLY A 352 17.42 10.19 14.15
N LEU A 353 17.50 9.52 15.30
CA LEU A 353 18.40 8.40 15.52
C LEU A 353 17.63 7.09 15.34
N PHE A 354 18.14 6.20 14.48
CA PHE A 354 17.59 4.86 14.29
C PHE A 354 18.39 3.86 15.07
N ASP A 355 17.76 3.06 15.91
CA ASP A 355 18.42 1.88 16.48
C ASP A 355 17.77 0.62 15.93
N GLY A 356 18.37 0.09 14.87
CA GLY A 356 17.93 -1.15 14.24
C GLY A 356 18.63 -2.39 14.77
N SER A 357 19.41 -2.30 15.85
CA SER A 357 20.29 -3.38 16.32
C SER A 357 19.54 -4.72 16.44
N GLU A 358 18.38 -4.74 17.10
CA GLU A 358 17.54 -5.94 17.25
C GLU A 358 16.85 -6.36 15.94
N THR A 359 16.36 -5.41 15.16
CA THR A 359 15.55 -5.68 13.95
C THR A 359 16.40 -6.16 12.78
N PHE A 360 17.61 -5.62 12.64
CA PHE A 360 18.53 -5.87 11.53
C PHE A 360 19.57 -6.94 11.84
N TRP A 361 19.72 -7.37 13.10
CA TRP A 361 20.66 -8.44 13.47
C TRP A 361 20.45 -9.73 12.67
N PRO A 362 19.23 -10.32 12.58
CA PRO A 362 19.02 -11.54 11.79
C PRO A 362 19.31 -11.33 10.30
N LEU A 363 19.00 -10.14 9.80
CA LEU A 363 19.23 -9.78 8.41
C LEU A 363 20.73 -9.65 8.11
N ARG A 364 21.50 -9.06 9.03
CA ARG A 364 22.96 -8.98 8.92
C ARG A 364 23.58 -10.37 8.82
N ALA A 365 23.19 -11.30 9.70
CA ALA A 365 23.67 -12.68 9.66
C ALA A 365 23.37 -13.36 8.30
N LEU A 366 22.16 -13.18 7.77
CA LEU A 366 21.80 -13.70 6.45
C LEU A 366 22.67 -13.11 5.32
N PHE A 367 22.91 -11.80 5.35
CA PHE A 367 23.74 -11.14 4.35
C PHE A 367 25.20 -11.60 4.41
N ASP A 368 25.73 -11.80 5.61
CA ASP A 368 27.09 -12.30 5.81
C ASP A 368 27.24 -13.75 5.30
N GLU A 369 26.24 -14.60 5.56
CA GLU A 369 26.20 -15.98 5.02
C GLU A 369 26.13 -16.00 3.49
N ILE A 370 25.25 -15.19 2.89
CA ILE A 370 25.19 -15.06 1.43
C ILE A 370 26.50 -14.53 0.87
N ALA A 371 27.19 -13.60 1.56
CA ALA A 371 28.49 -13.10 1.12
C ALA A 371 29.55 -14.21 1.13
N THR A 372 29.56 -15.06 2.17
CA THR A 372 30.39 -16.27 2.23
C THR A 372 30.12 -17.21 1.05
N ILE A 373 28.86 -17.55 0.80
CA ILE A 373 28.46 -18.43 -0.30
C ILE A 373 28.85 -17.84 -1.66
N ARG A 374 28.70 -16.52 -1.85
CA ARG A 374 29.12 -15.82 -3.06
C ARG A 374 30.61 -15.92 -3.30
N ARG A 375 31.44 -15.81 -2.26
CA ARG A 375 32.89 -15.98 -2.36
C ARG A 375 33.27 -17.41 -2.72
N LEU A 376 32.62 -18.40 -2.10
CA LEU A 376 32.82 -19.81 -2.43
C LEU A 376 32.43 -20.12 -3.89
N ASP A 377 31.26 -19.65 -4.32
CA ASP A 377 30.79 -19.81 -5.70
C ASP A 377 31.74 -19.15 -6.70
N ASP A 378 32.32 -17.98 -6.36
CA ASP A 378 33.28 -17.29 -7.23
C ASP A 378 34.62 -18.05 -7.33
N PHE A 379 35.14 -18.56 -6.21
CA PHE A 379 36.39 -19.31 -6.19
C PHE A 379 36.29 -20.67 -6.89
N PHE A 380 35.24 -21.44 -6.59
CA PHE A 380 35.04 -22.81 -7.10
C PHE A 380 34.22 -22.92 -8.39
N ASP A 381 33.66 -21.82 -8.88
CA ASP A 381 32.78 -21.74 -10.06
C ASP A 381 31.58 -22.72 -10.03
N LEU A 382 30.92 -22.81 -8.88
CA LEU A 382 29.90 -23.82 -8.58
C LEU A 382 28.55 -23.58 -9.29
N ASN A 383 28.32 -22.36 -9.77
CA ASN A 383 27.05 -21.86 -10.30
C ASN A 383 25.89 -22.01 -9.30
N LEU A 384 26.13 -21.64 -8.04
CA LEU A 384 25.13 -21.75 -6.98
C LEU A 384 23.94 -20.80 -7.21
N ALA A 385 22.76 -21.27 -6.83
CA ALA A 385 21.56 -20.46 -6.69
C ALA A 385 21.06 -20.53 -5.25
N LEU A 386 20.42 -19.45 -4.78
CA LEU A 386 19.77 -19.48 -3.47
C LEU A 386 18.60 -20.46 -3.45
N PRO A 387 18.29 -21.07 -2.29
CA PRO A 387 17.12 -21.91 -2.12
C PRO A 387 15.81 -21.14 -2.39
N ALA A 388 14.72 -21.90 -2.55
CA ALA A 388 13.38 -21.33 -2.72
C ALA A 388 12.89 -20.66 -1.42
N ASP A 389 13.15 -21.30 -0.28
CA ASP A 389 13.02 -20.69 1.05
C ASP A 389 14.38 -20.16 1.49
N ILE A 390 14.47 -18.85 1.70
CA ILE A 390 15.73 -18.18 2.08
C ILE A 390 16.13 -18.54 3.51
N SER A 391 15.18 -18.96 4.35
CA SER A 391 15.46 -19.41 5.72
C SER A 391 16.39 -20.62 5.73
N ASP A 392 16.35 -21.45 4.68
CA ASP A 392 17.25 -22.61 4.52
C ASP A 392 18.72 -22.21 4.42
N VAL A 393 19.02 -20.97 4.02
CA VAL A 393 20.40 -20.43 4.00
C VAL A 393 21.00 -20.45 5.41
N LEU A 394 20.22 -20.08 6.43
CA LEU A 394 20.67 -20.04 7.83
C LEU A 394 20.60 -21.42 8.52
N LEU A 395 19.77 -22.34 8.03
CA LEU A 395 19.65 -23.69 8.60
C LEU A 395 20.79 -24.62 8.16
N LEU A 396 21.45 -24.30 7.05
CA LEU A 396 22.51 -25.11 6.44
C LEU A 396 23.89 -24.51 6.72
N GLN A 397 24.11 -24.03 7.96
CA GLN A 397 25.41 -23.57 8.43
C GLN A 397 26.45 -24.69 8.29
N CYS A 398 27.18 -24.69 7.18
CA CYS A 398 28.45 -25.39 7.08
C CYS A 398 29.50 -24.46 7.68
N ASP A 399 30.25 -24.91 8.68
CA ASP A 399 31.43 -24.19 9.13
C ASP A 399 32.48 -24.20 8.00
N MET A 400 32.42 -23.19 7.16
CA MET A 400 33.31 -22.98 6.02
C MET A 400 34.39 -21.94 6.33
N ALA A 401 34.58 -21.58 7.61
CA ALA A 401 35.56 -20.58 8.03
C ALA A 401 36.97 -20.94 7.54
N TRP A 402 37.36 -22.21 7.70
CA TRP A 402 38.65 -22.71 7.23
C TRP A 402 38.84 -22.58 5.70
N LEU A 403 37.76 -22.75 4.90
CA LEU A 403 37.81 -22.58 3.45
C LEU A 403 37.94 -21.11 3.06
N LEU A 404 37.25 -20.22 3.77
CA LEU A 404 37.38 -18.79 3.55
C LEU A 404 38.77 -18.31 3.91
N ASP A 405 39.34 -18.77 5.03
CA ASP A 405 40.72 -18.45 5.42
C ASP A 405 41.71 -18.92 4.36
N LEU A 406 41.51 -20.14 3.85
CA LEU A 406 42.30 -20.71 2.75
C LEU A 406 42.21 -19.87 1.47
N ILE A 407 41.01 -19.42 1.08
CA ILE A 407 40.78 -18.55 -0.09
C ILE A 407 41.42 -17.17 0.12
N ASN A 408 41.38 -16.65 1.35
CA ASN A 408 41.88 -15.32 1.69
C ASN A 408 43.39 -15.30 2.04
N LEU A 409 44.11 -16.42 1.93
CA LEU A 409 45.55 -16.53 2.26
C LEU A 409 46.42 -15.46 1.59
N GLU A 410 46.07 -15.06 0.37
CA GLU A 410 46.79 -14.01 -0.37
C GLU A 410 46.68 -12.63 0.28
N THR A 411 45.62 -12.39 1.06
CA THR A 411 45.35 -11.12 1.77
C THR A 411 45.52 -11.21 3.29
N SER A 412 45.82 -12.39 3.81
CA SER A 412 45.97 -12.65 5.25
C SER A 412 47.34 -12.18 5.76
N THR A 413 47.38 -11.65 6.99
CA THR A 413 48.62 -11.37 7.72
C THR A 413 49.21 -12.62 8.37
N GLU A 414 48.41 -13.68 8.52
CA GLU A 414 48.87 -14.95 9.10
C GLU A 414 49.51 -15.82 8.02
N THR A 415 50.79 -16.14 8.24
CA THR A 415 51.73 -16.64 7.22
C THR A 415 52.28 -18.02 7.57
N GLU A 416 51.69 -18.70 8.55
CA GLU A 416 52.24 -19.91 9.17
C GLU A 416 51.34 -21.13 8.93
N VAL A 417 51.88 -22.16 8.25
CA VAL A 417 51.23 -23.47 8.09
C VAL A 417 51.97 -24.48 8.97
N ASN A 418 51.25 -25.10 9.91
CA ASN A 418 51.83 -26.08 10.83
C ASN A 418 51.55 -27.51 10.38
N PHE A 419 52.54 -28.39 10.55
CA PHE A 419 52.40 -29.82 10.31
C PHE A 419 53.24 -30.63 11.30
N LEU A 420 52.77 -31.85 11.58
CA LEU A 420 53.45 -32.77 12.48
C LEU A 420 54.38 -33.69 11.69
N VAL A 421 55.64 -33.76 12.12
CA VAL A 421 56.62 -34.70 11.58
C VAL A 421 57.06 -35.66 12.67
N ALA A 422 56.98 -36.96 12.39
CA ALA A 422 57.51 -38.01 13.24
C ALA A 422 58.71 -38.69 12.55
N SER A 423 59.81 -38.87 13.28
CA SER A 423 60.98 -39.61 12.77
C SER A 423 60.74 -41.12 12.91
N SER A 424 60.90 -41.88 11.81
CA SER A 424 60.70 -43.34 11.83
C SER A 424 61.95 -44.12 12.24
N ASN A 425 63.16 -43.57 12.04
CA ASN A 425 64.37 -44.40 12.01
C ASN A 425 65.49 -43.99 12.99
N GLN A 426 65.54 -42.76 13.53
CA GLN A 426 66.53 -42.32 14.55
C GLN A 426 66.29 -40.88 15.05
N ALA A 427 66.94 -40.49 16.16
CA ALA A 427 66.89 -39.12 16.67
C ALA A 427 67.68 -38.16 15.75
N VAL A 428 67.03 -37.07 15.30
CA VAL A 428 67.60 -36.12 14.32
C VAL A 428 67.65 -34.72 14.93
N PRO A 429 68.79 -33.98 14.85
CA PRO A 429 68.87 -32.59 15.29
C PRO A 429 68.24 -31.68 14.24
N LEU A 430 66.91 -31.73 14.15
CA LEU A 430 66.13 -31.14 13.06
C LEU A 430 66.37 -29.62 12.92
N LYS A 431 66.55 -28.93 14.05
CA LYS A 431 66.84 -27.49 14.09
C LYS A 431 68.16 -27.13 13.40
N ALA A 432 69.20 -27.98 13.50
CA ALA A 432 70.49 -27.74 12.85
C ALA A 432 70.45 -28.01 11.33
N ILE A 433 69.61 -28.96 10.91
CA ILE A 433 69.41 -29.28 9.49
C ILE A 433 68.64 -28.18 8.79
N LEU A 434 67.58 -27.66 9.43
CA LEU A 434 66.71 -26.63 8.87
C LEU A 434 67.35 -25.22 8.93
N ALA A 435 68.24 -24.94 9.89
CA ALA A 435 68.91 -23.64 10.03
C ALA A 435 69.75 -23.22 8.81
N ASN A 436 70.16 -24.17 7.96
CA ASN A 436 71.01 -23.91 6.78
C ASN A 436 70.29 -24.13 5.44
N GLN A 437 68.97 -24.35 5.44
CA GLN A 437 68.23 -24.46 4.18
C GLN A 437 67.84 -23.07 3.66
N ALA A 438 68.23 -22.80 2.41
CA ALA A 438 67.71 -21.63 1.70
C ALA A 438 66.19 -21.79 1.51
N PRO A 439 65.39 -20.71 1.63
CA PRO A 439 63.97 -20.76 1.33
C PRO A 439 63.72 -21.31 -0.07
N GLN A 440 62.73 -22.19 -0.20
CA GLN A 440 62.38 -22.81 -1.48
C GLN A 440 60.93 -22.50 -1.83
N ALA A 441 60.64 -22.52 -3.13
CA ALA A 441 59.26 -22.52 -3.60
C ALA A 441 58.57 -23.80 -3.15
N MET A 442 57.37 -23.67 -2.60
CA MET A 442 56.57 -24.80 -2.16
C MET A 442 55.18 -24.77 -2.79
N THR A 443 54.63 -25.94 -3.07
CA THR A 443 53.24 -26.13 -3.50
C THR A 443 52.63 -27.29 -2.73
N LEU A 444 51.57 -27.00 -1.98
CA LEU A 444 50.77 -27.98 -1.26
C LEU A 444 49.56 -28.35 -2.13
N LYS A 445 49.30 -29.65 -2.29
CA LYS A 445 48.21 -30.16 -3.12
C LYS A 445 47.16 -30.80 -2.23
N HIS A 446 45.92 -30.36 -2.34
CA HIS A 446 44.77 -30.86 -1.61
C HIS A 446 43.66 -31.26 -2.56
N ARG A 447 42.80 -32.16 -2.08
CA ARG A 447 41.57 -32.55 -2.76
C ARG A 447 40.39 -32.22 -1.87
N ILE A 448 39.45 -31.47 -2.39
CA ILE A 448 38.31 -30.92 -1.63
C ILE A 448 37.01 -31.38 -2.28
N ASP A 449 36.13 -31.94 -1.46
CA ASP A 449 34.74 -32.24 -1.81
C ASP A 449 33.85 -31.33 -0.95
N LEU A 450 32.88 -30.65 -1.56
CA LEU A 450 32.00 -29.70 -0.88
C LEU A 450 30.57 -30.23 -0.88
N GLU A 451 29.85 -30.04 0.22
CA GLU A 451 28.40 -30.29 0.26
C GLU A 451 27.70 -28.97 0.59
N ILE A 452 26.91 -28.45 -0.36
CA ILE A 452 26.22 -27.16 -0.23
C ILE A 452 24.78 -27.35 -0.68
N TYR A 453 23.83 -26.96 0.16
CA TYR A 453 22.39 -27.12 -0.09
C TYR A 453 21.97 -28.56 -0.43
N GLY A 454 22.58 -29.54 0.27
CA GLY A 454 22.32 -30.97 0.07
C GLY A 454 22.80 -31.52 -1.28
N ARG A 455 23.71 -30.80 -1.96
CA ARG A 455 24.36 -31.24 -3.20
C ARG A 455 25.86 -31.31 -3.00
N SER A 456 26.47 -32.39 -3.50
CA SER A 456 27.92 -32.55 -3.51
C SER A 456 28.53 -31.90 -4.75
N TYR A 457 29.61 -31.15 -4.55
CA TYR A 457 30.43 -30.52 -5.58
C TYR A 457 31.89 -30.98 -5.44
N GLY A 458 32.56 -31.15 -6.57
CA GLY A 458 33.92 -31.66 -6.62
C GLY A 458 33.97 -33.10 -7.15
N PRO A 459 35.10 -33.79 -6.95
CA PRO A 459 36.30 -33.34 -6.25
C PRO A 459 37.02 -32.18 -6.95
N PHE A 460 37.56 -31.24 -6.17
CA PHE A 460 38.40 -30.15 -6.66
C PHE A 460 39.86 -30.39 -6.28
N GLY A 461 40.77 -30.29 -7.26
CA GLY A 461 42.21 -30.17 -7.00
C GLY A 461 42.56 -28.74 -6.60
N LEU A 462 43.04 -28.53 -5.38
CA LEU A 462 43.52 -27.24 -4.88
C LEU A 462 45.04 -27.27 -4.70
N GLU A 463 45.71 -26.29 -5.28
CA GLU A 463 47.13 -26.01 -5.08
C GLU A 463 47.31 -24.73 -4.27
N VAL A 464 48.06 -24.80 -3.16
CA VAL A 464 48.45 -23.62 -2.37
C VAL A 464 49.96 -23.46 -2.51
N SER A 465 50.39 -22.41 -3.20
CA SER A 465 51.80 -22.20 -3.55
C SER A 465 52.38 -20.95 -2.93
N CYS A 466 53.64 -21.00 -2.50
CA CYS A 466 54.40 -19.83 -2.05
C CYS A 466 55.80 -19.85 -2.72
N PRO A 467 56.25 -18.74 -3.32
CA PRO A 467 57.55 -18.68 -4.01
C PRO A 467 58.78 -18.88 -3.11
N ALA A 468 58.68 -18.54 -1.83
CA ALA A 468 59.78 -18.66 -0.87
C ALA A 468 59.27 -18.93 0.55
N VAL A 469 59.55 -20.12 1.07
CA VAL A 469 59.11 -20.56 2.40
C VAL A 469 60.29 -20.95 3.27
N GLY A 470 60.32 -20.43 4.50
CA GLY A 470 61.21 -20.88 5.58
C GLY A 470 60.51 -21.93 6.46
N ILE A 471 61.25 -22.97 6.87
CA ILE A 471 60.73 -24.00 7.78
C ILE A 471 61.34 -23.82 9.17
N HIS A 472 60.48 -23.71 10.18
CA HIS A 472 60.86 -23.47 11.56
C HIS A 472 60.34 -24.61 12.46
N VAL A 473 61.07 -24.93 13.52
CA VAL A 473 60.66 -25.95 14.50
C VAL A 473 59.94 -25.26 15.64
N VAL A 474 58.68 -25.62 15.91
CA VAL A 474 57.85 -25.05 16.99
C VAL A 474 58.04 -25.82 18.31
N GLY A 475 58.47 -27.09 18.23
CA GLY A 475 58.70 -27.99 19.38
C GLY A 475 60.17 -28.20 19.81
N PRO A 476 60.48 -29.26 20.59
CA PRO A 476 61.82 -29.52 21.11
C PRO A 476 62.84 -29.74 19.97
N ALA A 477 64.06 -29.19 20.14
CA ALA A 477 65.10 -29.18 19.10
C ALA A 477 65.64 -30.58 18.73
N ASN A 478 65.43 -31.57 19.61
CA ASN A 478 65.84 -32.95 19.44
C ASN A 478 64.60 -33.84 19.35
N ILE A 479 64.46 -34.56 18.24
CA ILE A 479 63.34 -35.47 18.00
C ILE A 479 63.73 -36.86 18.51
N GLU A 480 62.97 -37.44 19.43
CA GLU A 480 63.10 -38.85 19.81
C GLU A 480 62.27 -39.76 18.88
N GLN A 481 62.65 -41.03 18.75
CA GLN A 481 61.93 -41.97 17.88
C GLN A 481 60.47 -42.10 18.30
N GLY A 482 59.54 -41.88 17.38
CA GLY A 482 58.11 -41.92 17.65
C GLY A 482 57.50 -40.66 18.27
N VAL A 483 58.30 -39.62 18.57
CA VAL A 483 57.80 -38.32 19.05
C VAL A 483 57.54 -37.41 17.85
N SER A 484 56.31 -36.88 17.76
CA SER A 484 55.94 -35.92 16.73
C SER A 484 56.41 -34.52 17.11
N VAL A 485 57.03 -33.81 16.17
CA VAL A 485 57.41 -32.41 16.33
C VAL A 485 56.66 -31.56 15.31
N GLU A 486 56.16 -30.43 15.78
CA GLU A 486 55.49 -29.45 14.94
C GLU A 486 56.51 -28.60 14.18
N LEU A 487 56.35 -28.58 12.86
CA LEU A 487 57.07 -27.71 11.95
C LEU A 487 56.13 -26.64 11.43
N ALA A 488 56.63 -25.42 11.43
CA ALA A 488 55.97 -24.24 10.93
C ALA A 488 56.58 -23.79 9.61
N MET A 489 55.75 -23.60 8.60
CA MET A 489 56.14 -23.06 7.31
C MET A 489 55.75 -21.60 7.23
N ARG A 490 56.74 -20.70 7.16
CA ARG A 490 56.51 -19.26 7.10
C ARG A 490 56.91 -18.70 5.75
N ALA A 491 56.02 -17.94 5.13
CA ALA A 491 56.37 -17.18 3.93
C ALA A 491 57.48 -16.17 4.28
N VAL A 492 58.52 -16.08 3.45
CA VAL A 492 59.57 -15.08 3.61
C VAL A 492 59.00 -13.69 3.33
N GLU A 493 59.47 -12.68 4.05
CA GLU A 493 59.01 -11.28 3.93
C GLU A 493 58.83 -10.85 2.46
N GLY A 494 57.65 -10.33 2.14
CA GLY A 494 57.26 -9.93 0.77
C GLY A 494 56.66 -11.05 -0.10
N ASN A 495 56.57 -12.30 0.39
CA ASN A 495 55.87 -13.41 -0.27
C ASN A 495 54.60 -13.81 0.49
N HIS A 496 53.63 -14.35 -0.23
CA HIS A 496 52.37 -14.85 0.31
C HIS A 496 52.01 -16.22 -0.25
N TRP A 497 51.20 -16.96 0.50
CA TRP A 497 50.59 -18.19 0.01
C TRP A 497 49.45 -17.84 -0.95
N THR A 498 49.45 -18.44 -2.13
CA THR A 498 48.41 -18.22 -3.15
C THR A 498 47.66 -19.52 -3.40
N PRO A 499 46.34 -19.57 -3.13
CA PRO A 499 45.50 -20.71 -3.47
C PRO A 499 45.06 -20.67 -4.94
N ARG A 500 45.02 -21.82 -5.61
CA ARG A 500 44.60 -21.96 -7.01
C ARG A 500 43.94 -23.31 -7.26
N LEU A 501 42.83 -23.30 -8.00
CA LEU A 501 42.23 -24.54 -8.52
C LEU A 501 42.98 -25.06 -9.74
N VAL A 502 43.27 -26.35 -9.72
CA VAL A 502 43.95 -27.09 -10.78
C VAL A 502 42.94 -27.55 -11.84
N ASP A 503 41.76 -28.00 -11.41
CA ASP A 503 40.70 -28.55 -12.26
C ASP A 503 39.45 -27.65 -12.18
N LYS A 504 39.29 -26.72 -13.14
CA LYS A 504 38.15 -25.77 -13.15
C LYS A 504 36.82 -26.37 -13.61
N HIS A 505 36.80 -27.62 -14.08
CA HIS A 505 35.58 -28.28 -14.56
C HIS A 505 35.52 -29.73 -14.06
N PRO A 506 34.49 -30.12 -13.28
CA PRO A 506 34.18 -31.54 -13.15
C PRO A 506 33.66 -32.04 -14.50
N GLU A 507 34.23 -33.13 -15.03
CA GLU A 507 33.53 -33.91 -16.04
C GLU A 507 32.15 -34.31 -15.48
N PRO A 508 31.07 -34.29 -16.29
CA PRO A 508 29.76 -34.69 -15.82
C PRO A 508 29.77 -36.20 -15.53
N THR A 509 30.00 -36.58 -14.27
CA THR A 509 29.68 -37.91 -13.79
C THR A 509 28.16 -38.04 -13.81
N THR A 510 27.64 -38.73 -14.81
CA THR A 510 26.26 -39.21 -14.84
C THR A 510 25.92 -39.85 -13.50
N VAL A 511 25.07 -39.19 -12.72
CA VAL A 511 24.47 -39.77 -11.52
C VAL A 511 23.65 -40.97 -11.97
N LYS A 512 24.15 -42.18 -11.74
CA LYS A 512 23.28 -43.35 -11.67
C LYS A 512 22.38 -43.13 -10.46
N GLN A 513 21.09 -42.95 -10.71
CA GLN A 513 20.07 -43.05 -9.67
C GLN A 513 20.30 -44.34 -8.88
N ALA A 514 20.50 -44.22 -7.57
CA ALA A 514 20.44 -45.35 -6.67
C ALA A 514 19.02 -45.94 -6.74
N PRO A 515 18.85 -47.27 -6.83
CA PRO A 515 17.53 -47.86 -6.80
C PRO A 515 16.90 -47.64 -5.42
N ALA A 516 15.58 -47.46 -5.41
CA ALA A 516 14.79 -47.27 -4.21
C ALA A 516 15.08 -48.38 -3.19
N ALA A 517 15.51 -47.99 -1.99
CA ALA A 517 15.66 -48.91 -0.87
C ALA A 517 14.28 -49.39 -0.42
N THR A 518 13.91 -50.59 -0.86
CA THR A 518 12.86 -51.41 -0.27
C THR A 518 13.37 -52.07 1.00
N GLY A 519 12.73 -51.78 2.13
CA GLY A 519 12.34 -52.82 3.09
C GLY A 519 13.24 -53.12 4.30
N SER A 520 12.58 -53.01 5.46
CA SER A 520 12.60 -53.94 6.60
C SER A 520 13.72 -53.85 7.65
N VAL A 521 13.34 -53.23 8.78
CA VAL A 521 13.38 -53.78 10.16
C VAL A 521 14.27 -55.01 10.40
N ALA A 522 15.26 -54.83 11.29
CA ALA A 522 15.45 -55.58 12.53
C ALA A 522 16.30 -54.74 13.50
#